data_AF-X1UVF4-F1
#
_entry.id   AF-X1UVF4-F1
#
_cell.length_a   1.000
_cell.length_b   1.000
_cell.length_c   1.000
_cell.angle_alpha   90.00
_cell.angle_beta   90.00
_cell.angle_gamma   90.00
#
_symmetry.space_group_name_H-M   'P 1'
#
loop_
_entity.id
_entity.type
_entity.pdbx_description
1 polymer ?
#
loop_
_entity_poly.entity_id
_entity_poly.type
_entity_poly.pdbx_seq_one_letter_code
_entity_poly.pdbx_strand_id
1 'polypeptide(L)'
;MRNALIMGAAGRDFHNFNTYFRNNKDSRVVAFTATQIPDIDDKKYPAELAGDIHPEYKNGIPIYPESELEAMIEKLKVQDVYFSYSDVPYQYVMSKSAQVNKSGANFILLGPGETMIESTKPVVSVCAVRTGCGKSQTTRRVAEILQGLGYKVA
;
A
#
# COMPACT_ATOMS: atom_id res chain seq x y z
N MET A 1 13.72 6.51 15.30
CA MET A 1 13.26 6.54 13.90
C MET A 1 13.79 5.31 13.19
N ARG A 2 12.90 4.45 12.67
CA ARG A 2 13.24 3.20 11.97
C ARG A 2 13.12 3.40 10.46
N ASN A 3 14.07 2.87 9.69
CA ASN A 3 13.98 2.82 8.24
C ASN A 3 13.01 1.70 7.85
N ALA A 4 11.96 2.08 7.14
CA ALA A 4 10.94 1.21 6.63
C ALA A 4 11.04 1.07 5.10
N LEU A 5 10.76 -0.12 4.58
CA LEU A 5 10.57 -0.36 3.15
C LEU A 5 9.15 -0.92 2.96
N ILE A 6 8.42 -0.42 1.96
CA ILE A 6 7.08 -0.93 1.64
C ILE A 6 7.14 -1.73 0.35
N MET A 7 6.76 -3.01 0.40
CA MET A 7 6.67 -3.85 -0.79
C MET A 7 5.22 -3.94 -1.28
N GLY A 8 5.01 -3.77 -2.59
CA GLY A 8 3.67 -3.77 -3.18
C GLY A 8 3.64 -3.71 -4.70
N ALA A 9 2.52 -3.22 -5.24
CA ALA A 9 2.27 -3.17 -6.68
C ALA A 9 1.50 -1.90 -7.08
N ALA A 10 1.94 -0.74 -6.58
CA ALA A 10 1.40 0.58 -6.94
C ALA A 10 -0.11 0.76 -6.64
N GLY A 11 -0.55 0.28 -5.49
CA GLY A 11 -1.91 0.42 -4.98
C GLY A 11 -1.91 0.52 -3.47
N ARG A 12 -2.02 -0.64 -2.79
CA ARG A 12 -2.09 -0.69 -1.32
C ARG A 12 -0.82 -0.21 -0.63
N ASP A 13 0.35 -0.34 -1.23
CA ASP A 13 1.61 0.24 -0.76
C ASP A 13 1.54 1.77 -0.60
N PHE A 14 1.10 2.48 -1.63
CA PHE A 14 0.92 3.93 -1.58
C PHE A 14 -0.21 4.35 -0.63
N HIS A 15 -1.28 3.56 -0.56
CA HIS A 15 -2.35 3.76 0.42
C HIS A 15 -1.84 3.62 1.85
N ASN A 16 -1.10 2.56 2.15
CA ASN A 16 -0.48 2.32 3.46
C ASN A 16 0.51 3.43 3.80
N PHE A 17 1.31 3.91 2.83
CA PHE A 17 2.15 5.08 3.00
C PHE A 17 1.34 6.30 3.45
N ASN A 18 0.29 6.63 2.70
CA ASN A 18 -0.52 7.83 2.94
C ASN A 18 -1.27 7.81 4.28
N THR A 19 -1.76 6.64 4.68
CA THR A 19 -2.58 6.47 5.88
C THR A 19 -1.75 6.29 7.15
N TYR A 20 -0.67 5.51 7.08
CA TYR A 20 0.12 5.13 8.25
C TYR A 20 1.46 5.87 8.37
N PHE A 21 2.17 6.11 7.26
CA PHE A 21 3.57 6.61 7.31
C PHE A 21 3.73 8.10 7.09
N ARG A 22 2.88 8.71 6.26
CA ARG A 22 3.05 10.10 5.79
C ARG A 22 3.27 11.10 6.92
N ASN A 23 2.60 10.90 8.06
CA ASN A 23 2.66 11.76 9.24
C ASN A 23 3.35 11.10 10.44
N ASN A 24 4.06 9.98 10.24
CA ASN A 24 4.68 9.20 11.31
C ASN A 24 6.15 9.62 11.51
N LYS A 25 6.51 10.01 12.74
CA LYS A 25 7.87 10.43 13.11
C LYS A 25 8.77 9.27 13.55
N ASP A 26 8.17 8.16 13.95
CA ASP A 26 8.89 7.01 14.50
C ASP A 26 9.44 6.11 13.40
N SER A 27 8.91 6.22 12.19
CA SER A 27 9.35 5.49 11.01
C SER A 27 9.53 6.41 9.79
N ARG A 28 10.48 6.06 8.93
CA ARG A 28 10.77 6.75 7.67
C ARG A 28 10.82 5.73 6.55
N VAL A 29 9.96 5.87 5.55
CA VAL A 29 9.93 4.99 4.39
C VAL A 29 11.05 5.39 3.45
N VAL A 30 12.10 4.59 3.40
CA VAL A 30 13.30 4.88 2.61
C VAL A 30 13.21 4.38 1.18
N ALA A 31 12.30 3.45 0.90
CA ALA A 31 12.05 2.93 -0.43
C ALA A 31 10.69 2.20 -0.51
N PHE A 32 10.18 2.13 -1.73
CA PHE A 32 9.20 1.13 -2.12
C PHE A 32 9.87 0.04 -2.96
N THR A 33 9.26 -1.14 -3.02
CA THR A 33 9.55 -2.12 -4.07
C THR A 33 8.28 -2.46 -4.82
N ALA A 34 8.37 -2.68 -6.14
CA ALA A 34 7.24 -3.17 -6.91
C ALA A 34 7.57 -4.31 -7.88
N THR A 35 6.57 -5.16 -8.11
CA THR A 35 6.59 -6.20 -9.14
C THR A 35 6.10 -5.62 -10.46
N GLN A 36 6.93 -5.71 -11.51
CA GLN A 36 6.59 -5.40 -12.91
C GLN A 36 5.74 -4.14 -13.12
N ILE A 37 6.34 -2.96 -12.96
CA ILE A 37 5.82 -1.75 -13.60
C ILE A 37 6.71 -1.52 -14.84
N PRO A 38 6.15 -1.44 -16.06
CA PRO A 38 6.90 -0.95 -17.21
C PRO A 38 7.53 0.42 -16.87
N ASP A 39 8.82 0.57 -17.18
CA ASP A 39 9.60 1.79 -16.92
C ASP A 39 9.65 2.20 -15.44
N ILE A 40 9.83 1.24 -14.51
CA ILE A 40 9.95 1.54 -13.07
C ILE A 40 11.29 2.11 -12.65
N ASP A 41 12.34 1.88 -13.44
CA ASP A 41 13.73 2.08 -13.01
C ASP A 41 14.05 3.54 -12.60
N ASP A 42 13.23 4.51 -13.05
CA ASP A 42 13.33 5.92 -12.66
C ASP A 42 12.10 6.46 -11.89
N LYS A 43 11.16 5.59 -11.51
CA LYS A 43 9.94 6.04 -10.81
C LYS A 43 10.22 6.27 -9.32
N LYS A 44 9.72 7.40 -8.84
CA LYS A 44 9.69 7.73 -7.41
C LYS A 44 8.26 7.98 -6.99
N TYR A 45 7.96 7.66 -5.74
CA TYR A 45 6.78 8.22 -5.10
C TYR A 45 6.97 9.75 -5.01
N PRO A 46 6.00 10.54 -5.50
CA PRO A 46 6.22 11.96 -5.73
C PRO A 46 6.31 12.76 -4.42
N ALA A 47 7.24 13.72 -4.39
CA ALA A 47 7.51 14.55 -3.21
C ALA A 47 6.27 15.32 -2.73
N GLU A 48 5.46 15.83 -3.66
CA GLU A 48 4.22 16.56 -3.37
C GLU A 48 3.16 15.74 -2.59
N LEU A 49 3.23 14.40 -2.66
CA LEU A 49 2.35 13.51 -1.91
C LEU A 49 3.00 12.97 -0.62
N ALA A 50 4.33 13.05 -0.52
CA ALA A 50 5.10 12.43 0.56
C ALA A 50 4.97 13.14 1.92
N GLY A 51 4.50 14.40 1.93
CA GLY A 51 4.42 15.23 3.13
C GLY A 51 5.78 15.76 3.57
N ASP A 52 5.77 16.64 4.57
CA ASP A 52 6.94 17.46 4.93
C ASP A 52 7.66 17.00 6.20
N ILE A 53 7.23 15.89 6.80
CA ILE A 53 7.73 15.45 8.10
C ILE A 53 9.17 14.93 8.05
N HIS A 54 9.58 14.37 6.90
CA HIS A 54 10.93 13.88 6.63
C HIS A 54 11.56 14.71 5.51
N PRO A 55 12.64 15.47 5.75
CA PRO A 55 13.26 16.33 4.74
C PRO A 55 13.69 15.61 3.45
N GLU A 56 14.03 14.33 3.55
CA GLU A 56 14.49 13.50 2.44
C GLU A 56 13.39 13.26 1.39
N TYR A 57 12.12 13.34 1.78
CA TYR A 57 10.98 13.15 0.91
C TYR A 57 10.83 14.25 -0.16
N LYS A 58 11.52 15.39 0.00
CA LYS A 58 11.58 16.47 -1.01
C LYS A 58 12.08 16.00 -2.37
N ASN A 59 12.82 14.90 -2.41
CA ASN A 59 13.35 14.30 -3.65
C ASN A 59 12.50 13.14 -4.19
N GLY A 60 11.33 12.91 -3.58
CA GLY A 60 10.53 11.70 -3.75
C GLY A 60 11.16 10.49 -3.04
N ILE A 61 10.39 9.42 -2.91
CA ILE A 61 10.84 8.17 -2.31
C ILE A 61 11.13 7.17 -3.44
N PRO A 62 12.33 6.57 -3.51
CA PRO A 62 12.69 5.69 -4.61
C PRO A 62 11.83 4.43 -4.64
N ILE A 63 11.60 3.90 -5.84
CA ILE A 63 10.91 2.63 -6.07
C ILE A 63 11.88 1.70 -6.78
N TYR A 64 12.13 0.52 -6.20
CA TYR A 64 13.03 -0.48 -6.77
C TYR A 64 12.26 -1.71 -7.29
N PRO A 65 12.85 -2.49 -8.20
CA PRO A 65 12.33 -3.81 -8.51
C PRO A 65 12.27 -4.71 -7.27
N GLU A 66 11.22 -5.52 -7.13
CA GLU A 66 11.12 -6.47 -6.01
C GLU A 66 12.29 -7.46 -5.95
N SER A 67 12.91 -7.77 -7.09
CA SER A 67 14.11 -8.61 -7.16
C SER A 67 15.30 -8.04 -6.40
N GLU A 68 15.33 -6.72 -6.15
CA GLU A 68 16.39 -6.04 -5.41
C GLU A 68 16.13 -5.94 -3.90
N LEU A 69 15.03 -6.52 -3.40
CA LEU A 69 14.60 -6.40 -2.01
C LEU A 69 15.71 -6.67 -0.99
N GLU A 70 16.41 -7.80 -1.10
CA GLU A 70 17.47 -8.18 -0.15
C GLU A 70 18.63 -7.16 -0.18
N ALA A 71 19.06 -6.76 -1.38
CA ALA A 71 20.12 -5.78 -1.57
C ALA A 71 19.72 -4.41 -1.00
N MET A 72 18.46 -4.00 -1.16
CA MET A 72 17.95 -2.75 -0.62
C MET A 72 17.80 -2.77 0.89
N ILE A 73 17.45 -3.91 1.49
CA ILE A 73 17.43 -4.07 2.95
C ILE A 73 18.80 -3.75 3.54
N GLU A 74 19.86 -4.30 2.97
CA GLU A 74 21.23 -4.05 3.43
C GLU A 74 21.67 -2.61 3.12
N LYS A 75 21.59 -2.19 1.85
CA LYS A 75 22.09 -0.90 1.37
C LYS A 75 21.44 0.29 2.08
N LEU A 76 20.12 0.22 2.28
CA LEU A 76 19.35 1.29 2.91
C LEU A 76 19.22 1.12 4.42
N LYS A 77 19.85 0.08 4.99
CA LYS A 77 19.77 -0.28 6.42
C LYS A 77 18.31 -0.32 6.87
N VAL A 78 17.48 -1.10 6.18
CA VAL A 78 16.05 -1.24 6.50
C VAL A 78 15.93 -2.09 7.76
N GLN A 79 15.11 -1.65 8.71
CA GLN A 79 14.78 -2.47 9.89
C GLN A 79 13.41 -3.13 9.77
N ASP A 80 12.46 -2.51 9.06
CA ASP A 80 11.10 -3.02 8.91
C ASP A 80 10.68 -3.04 7.45
N VAL A 81 10.20 -4.19 6.98
CA VAL A 81 9.59 -4.36 5.66
C VAL A 81 8.10 -4.57 5.83
N TYR A 82 7.32 -3.69 5.23
CA TYR A 82 5.87 -3.70 5.30
C TYR A 82 5.28 -4.32 4.03
N PHE A 83 4.64 -5.47 4.18
CA PHE A 83 4.03 -6.20 3.08
C PHE A 83 2.65 -5.62 2.73
N SER A 84 2.52 -5.08 1.51
CA SER A 84 1.34 -4.32 1.07
C SER A 84 0.72 -4.85 -0.22
N TYR A 85 0.93 -6.12 -0.58
CA TYR A 85 0.13 -6.77 -1.62
C TYR A 85 -1.26 -7.15 -1.07
N SER A 86 -2.25 -7.27 -1.96
CA SER A 86 -3.64 -7.61 -1.60
C SER A 86 -4.20 -8.83 -2.34
N ASP A 87 -3.60 -9.23 -3.45
CA ASP A 87 -4.09 -10.33 -4.30
C ASP A 87 -2.95 -11.30 -4.64
N VAL A 88 -2.45 -11.97 -3.61
CA VAL A 88 -1.37 -12.97 -3.74
C VAL A 88 -1.70 -14.23 -2.94
N PRO A 89 -1.21 -15.41 -3.35
CA PRO A 89 -1.35 -16.63 -2.57
C PRO A 89 -0.65 -16.53 -1.21
N TYR A 90 -1.19 -17.20 -0.19
CA TYR A 90 -0.57 -17.30 1.13
C TYR A 90 0.90 -17.73 1.10
N GLN A 91 1.23 -18.70 0.23
CA GLN A 91 2.60 -19.18 0.06
C GLN A 91 3.56 -18.06 -0.37
N TYR A 92 3.12 -17.13 -1.23
CA TYR A 92 3.94 -16.00 -1.64
C TYR A 92 4.22 -15.07 -0.46
N VAL A 93 3.20 -14.77 0.36
CA VAL A 93 3.36 -13.97 1.59
C VAL A 93 4.39 -14.60 2.52
N MET A 94 4.28 -15.90 2.78
CA MET A 94 5.19 -16.60 3.70
C MET A 94 6.61 -16.73 3.14
N SER A 95 6.76 -16.94 1.83
CA SER A 95 8.07 -16.93 1.17
C SER A 95 8.77 -15.57 1.31
N LYS A 96 8.04 -14.46 1.12
CA LYS A 96 8.58 -13.11 1.30
C LYS A 96 8.91 -12.81 2.76
N SER A 97 8.10 -13.28 3.71
CA SER A 97 8.42 -13.17 5.13
C SER A 97 9.74 -13.87 5.49
N ALA A 98 9.94 -15.10 5.01
CA ALA A 98 11.18 -15.83 5.22
C ALA A 98 12.39 -15.12 4.57
N GLN A 99 12.22 -14.59 3.36
CA GLN A 99 13.23 -13.82 2.64
C GLN A 99 13.67 -12.58 3.43
N VAL A 100 12.71 -11.76 3.87
CA VAL A 100 12.95 -10.53 4.65
C VAL A 100 13.66 -10.84 5.97
N ASN A 101 13.16 -11.83 6.71
CA ASN A 101 13.74 -12.20 8.01
C ASN A 101 15.18 -12.73 7.86
N LYS A 102 15.46 -13.49 6.80
CA LYS A 102 16.83 -13.96 6.49
C LYS A 102 17.78 -12.76 6.25
N SER A 103 17.31 -11.68 5.66
CA SER A 103 18.06 -10.44 5.47
C SER A 103 18.16 -9.57 6.74
N GLY A 104 17.61 -10.02 7.87
CA GLY A 104 17.74 -9.37 9.18
C GLY A 104 16.74 -8.23 9.46
N ALA A 105 15.75 -8.02 8.59
CA ALA A 105 14.68 -7.05 8.81
C ALA A 105 13.41 -7.73 9.36
N ASN A 106 12.55 -6.97 10.03
CA ASN A 106 11.23 -7.44 10.43
C ASN A 106 10.29 -7.49 9.22
N PHE A 107 9.44 -8.51 9.17
CA PHE A 107 8.32 -8.57 8.24
C PHE A 107 7.01 -8.17 8.94
N ILE A 108 6.33 -7.14 8.44
CA ILE A 108 5.14 -6.56 9.08
C ILE A 108 3.95 -6.55 8.12
N LEU A 109 2.80 -6.96 8.63
CA LEU A 109 1.50 -6.85 7.96
C LEU A 109 0.64 -5.81 8.68
N LEU A 110 0.36 -4.69 8.01
CA LEU A 110 -0.54 -3.68 8.57
C LEU A 110 -1.98 -4.19 8.60
N GLY A 111 -2.60 -4.07 9.77
CA GLY A 111 -4.00 -4.40 9.98
C GLY A 111 -4.94 -3.26 9.56
N PRO A 112 -6.24 -3.55 9.43
CA PRO A 112 -7.23 -2.57 8.99
C PRO A 112 -7.36 -1.36 9.93
N GLY A 113 -7.07 -1.50 11.22
CA GLY A 113 -7.11 -0.38 12.17
C GLY A 113 -6.11 0.74 11.86
N GLU A 114 -5.02 0.41 11.17
CA GLU A 114 -3.98 1.37 10.79
C GLU A 114 -4.18 1.95 9.39
N THR A 115 -4.96 1.26 8.53
CA THR A 115 -5.03 1.57 7.10
C THR A 115 -6.43 1.96 6.62
N MET A 116 -7.49 1.63 7.35
CA MET A 116 -8.85 2.01 6.94
C MET A 116 -9.14 3.47 7.27
N ILE A 117 -9.78 4.17 6.33
CA ILE A 117 -10.23 5.55 6.52
C ILE A 117 -11.66 5.51 7.07
N GLU A 118 -11.90 6.24 8.15
CA GLU A 118 -13.23 6.39 8.70
C GLU A 118 -14.13 7.20 7.75
N SER A 119 -15.31 6.67 7.46
CA SER A 119 -16.27 7.35 6.59
C SER A 119 -17.14 8.30 7.41
N THR A 120 -17.26 9.54 6.94
CA THR A 120 -18.22 10.54 7.47
C THR A 120 -19.65 10.31 6.97
N LYS A 121 -19.86 9.31 6.11
CA LYS A 121 -21.16 8.96 5.52
C LYS A 121 -21.44 7.46 5.66
N PRO A 122 -22.72 7.03 5.65
CA PRO A 122 -23.05 5.62 5.53
C PRO A 122 -22.42 5.01 4.26
N VAL A 123 -21.78 3.85 4.40
CA VAL A 123 -21.12 3.13 3.31
C VAL A 123 -21.87 1.84 3.02
N VAL A 124 -22.21 1.60 1.76
CA VAL A 124 -22.72 0.32 1.28
C VAL A 124 -21.66 -0.30 0.38
N SER A 125 -21.07 -1.42 0.83
CA SER A 125 -20.07 -2.15 0.05
C SER A 125 -20.71 -3.28 -0.76
N VAL A 126 -20.42 -3.33 -2.06
CA VAL A 126 -20.87 -4.40 -2.97
C VAL A 126 -19.68 -5.30 -3.30
N CYS A 127 -19.59 -6.41 -2.57
CA CYS A 127 -18.52 -7.40 -2.72
C CYS A 127 -18.89 -8.52 -3.72
N ALA A 128 -17.88 -9.25 -4.20
CA ALA A 128 -18.09 -10.46 -4.99
C ALA A 128 -16.99 -11.49 -4.76
N VAL A 129 -17.33 -12.77 -4.90
CA VAL A 129 -16.41 -13.90 -4.74
C VAL A 129 -15.43 -14.07 -5.91
N ARG A 130 -15.73 -13.49 -7.08
CA ARG A 130 -14.84 -13.50 -8.26
C ARG A 130 -15.11 -12.32 -9.20
N THR A 131 -14.18 -12.07 -10.11
CA THR A 131 -14.35 -11.12 -11.22
C THR A 131 -15.47 -11.59 -12.16
N GLY A 132 -16.22 -10.65 -12.73
CA GLY A 132 -17.35 -10.95 -13.61
C GLY A 132 -18.69 -11.24 -12.91
N CYS A 133 -18.75 -11.28 -11.57
CA CYS A 133 -19.99 -11.51 -10.80
C CYS A 133 -20.99 -10.33 -10.76
N GLY A 134 -20.82 -9.30 -11.59
CA GLY A 134 -21.81 -8.23 -11.72
C GLY A 134 -21.75 -7.11 -10.67
N LYS A 135 -20.63 -6.93 -9.95
CA LYS A 135 -20.47 -5.86 -8.94
C LYS A 135 -20.95 -4.50 -9.43
N SER A 136 -20.50 -4.08 -10.62
CA SER A 136 -20.85 -2.76 -11.18
C SER A 136 -22.34 -2.61 -11.46
N GLN A 137 -22.99 -3.66 -11.97
CA GLN A 137 -24.42 -3.69 -12.24
C GLN A 137 -25.21 -3.61 -10.93
N THR A 138 -24.83 -4.40 -9.93
CA THR A 138 -25.44 -4.36 -8.60
C THR A 138 -25.24 -3.01 -7.93
N THR A 139 -24.04 -2.43 -7.98
CA THR A 139 -23.75 -1.07 -7.45
C THR A 139 -24.65 -0.02 -8.10
N ARG A 140 -24.79 -0.02 -9.43
CA ARG A 140 -25.68 0.93 -10.13
C ARG A 140 -27.13 0.77 -9.69
N ARG A 141 -27.62 -0.47 -9.59
CA ARG A 141 -28.99 -0.74 -9.17
C ARG A 141 -29.25 -0.27 -7.74
N VAL A 142 -28.32 -0.52 -6.82
CA VAL A 142 -28.41 -0.04 -5.43
C VAL A 142 -28.40 1.49 -5.39
N ALA A 143 -27.52 2.13 -6.15
CA ALA A 143 -27.43 3.59 -6.23
C ALA A 143 -28.74 4.22 -6.73
N GLU A 144 -29.33 3.67 -7.82
CA GLU A 144 -30.63 4.13 -8.35
C GLU A 144 -31.75 4.03 -7.32
N ILE A 145 -31.82 2.94 -6.56
CA ILE A 145 -32.84 2.75 -5.52
C ILE A 145 -32.66 3.82 -4.43
N LEU A 146 -31.44 4.03 -3.94
CA LEU A 146 -31.16 5.03 -2.91
C LEU A 146 -31.44 6.46 -3.40
N GLN A 147 -31.12 6.77 -4.65
CA GLN A 147 -31.47 8.04 -5.27
C GLN A 147 -32.99 8.23 -5.39
N GLY A 148 -33.73 7.19 -5.79
CA GLY A 148 -35.20 7.19 -5.83
C GLY A 148 -35.85 7.39 -4.46
N LEU A 149 -35.16 7.02 -3.39
CA LEU A 149 -35.56 7.30 -2.00
C LEU A 149 -35.17 8.72 -1.52
N GLY A 150 -34.52 9.53 -2.37
CA GLY A 150 -34.14 10.91 -2.08
C GLY A 150 -32.75 11.09 -1.46
N TYR A 151 -31.94 10.04 -1.35
CA TYR A 151 -30.57 10.16 -0.84
C TYR A 151 -29.61 10.72 -1.91
N LYS A 152 -28.62 11.50 -1.47
CA LYS A 152 -27.49 11.91 -2.30
C LYS A 152 -26.46 10.78 -2.34
N VAL A 153 -26.29 10.16 -3.51
CA VAL A 153 -25.33 9.08 -3.77
C VAL A 153 -24.18 9.62 -4.61
N ALA A 154 -22.95 9.24 -4.27
CA ALA A 154 -21.71 9.60 -4.97
C ALA A 154 -21.34 8.58 -6.05
#